data_AF-A0A0L0VNK2-F1
#
_entry.id   AF-A0A0L0VNK2-F1
#
_cell.length_a   1.000
_cell.length_b   1.000
_cell.length_c   1.000
_cell.angle_alpha   90.00
_cell.angle_beta   90.00
_cell.angle_gamma   90.00
#
_symmetry.space_group_name_H-M   'P 1'
#
loop_
_entity.id
_entity.type
_entity.pdbx_description
1 polymer ?
#
loop_
_entity_poly.entity_id
_entity_poly.type
_entity_poly.pdbx_seq_one_letter_code
_entity_poly.pdbx_strand_id
1 'polypeptide(L)'
;MNLDEEMEKIKTHLKSFDTLTQREKLDKIYEILDNNPHSLGKRENSAEEPTQQNKKLKIQPTSTPFIPSSKSSASITILPTKEELPSKSNWTSEWIKYLPELIQPYVEEIINVGSDGHCGFRVASLFAKGSEGSYLKIRQELLDEINLNRNFYLKHNHFFSEIECEETLEIIGTQEEGRVGRGHYMVMPLTGEMLANAFQCPVFFFSTQTSKGILPSFCPPNDNPPIFIALISEFDHYVALRMKDPFKFPFPASNCLVEWRAHAQAQAKDWEKNLQ
;
A
#
# COMPACT_ATOMS: atom_id res chain seq x y z
N MET A 1 17.57 24.80 -25.05
CA MET A 1 17.67 23.39 -24.63
C MET A 1 16.25 22.87 -24.53
N ASN A 2 15.89 21.88 -25.34
CA ASN A 2 14.52 21.35 -25.37
C ASN A 2 14.35 20.38 -24.20
N LEU A 3 13.58 20.77 -23.18
CA LEU A 3 13.38 19.94 -21.99
C LEU A 3 12.75 18.59 -22.33
N ASP A 4 11.89 18.53 -23.34
CA ASP A 4 11.23 17.27 -23.74
C ASP A 4 12.24 16.29 -24.34
N GLU A 5 13.20 16.80 -25.11
CA GLU A 5 14.26 15.99 -25.71
C GLU A 5 15.22 15.44 -24.64
N GLU A 6 15.55 16.25 -23.63
CA GLU A 6 16.38 15.83 -22.50
C GLU A 6 15.65 14.80 -21.61
N MET A 7 14.34 15.00 -21.37
CA MET A 7 13.52 14.06 -20.62
C MET A 7 13.41 12.70 -21.32
N GLU A 8 13.26 12.68 -22.65
CA GLU A 8 13.22 11.43 -23.42
C GLU A 8 14.58 10.71 -23.46
N LYS A 9 15.70 11.45 -23.47
CA LYS A 9 17.05 10.86 -23.30
C LYS A 9 17.19 10.20 -21.94
N ILE A 10 16.72 10.87 -20.88
CA ILE A 10 16.75 10.32 -19.50
C ILE A 10 15.89 9.06 -19.41
N LYS A 11 14.66 9.06 -19.93
CA LYS A 11 13.79 7.88 -19.95
C LYS A 11 14.42 6.71 -20.69
N THR A 12 15.02 6.97 -21.85
CA THR A 12 15.67 5.94 -22.67
C THR A 12 16.87 5.34 -21.93
N HIS A 13 17.66 6.18 -21.26
CA HIS A 13 18.80 5.73 -20.49
C HIS A 13 18.39 4.92 -19.25
N LEU A 14 17.35 5.34 -18.53
CA LEU A 14 16.82 4.59 -17.37
C LEU A 14 16.33 3.20 -17.80
N LYS A 15 15.62 3.10 -18.92
CA LYS A 15 15.13 1.81 -19.47
C LYS A 15 16.23 0.82 -19.86
N SER A 16 17.49 1.25 -19.97
CA SER A 16 18.61 0.38 -20.30
C SER A 16 19.23 -0.37 -19.10
N PHE A 17 18.84 -0.03 -17.86
CA PHE A 17 19.32 -0.73 -16.66
C PHE A 17 18.45 -1.93 -16.30
N ASP A 18 18.98 -2.89 -15.54
CA ASP A 18 18.17 -3.93 -14.90
C ASP A 18 17.20 -3.33 -13.86
N THR A 19 16.14 -4.07 -13.53
CA THR A 19 15.02 -3.59 -12.70
C THR A 19 15.44 -3.11 -11.31
N LEU A 20 16.40 -3.80 -10.67
CA LEU A 20 16.94 -3.42 -9.36
C LEU A 20 17.69 -2.09 -9.46
N THR A 21 18.57 -1.96 -10.45
CA THR A 21 19.32 -0.73 -10.72
C THR A 21 18.41 0.43 -11.15
N GLN A 22 17.31 0.16 -11.85
CA GLN A 22 16.29 1.18 -12.17
C GLN A 22 15.63 1.73 -10.92
N ARG A 23 15.21 0.85 -10.00
CA ARG A 23 14.59 1.22 -8.72
C ARG A 23 15.54 2.07 -7.88
N GLU A 24 16.78 1.62 -7.69
CA GLU A 24 17.79 2.40 -6.94
C GLU A 24 18.06 3.80 -7.54
N LYS A 25 17.97 3.93 -8.87
CA LYS A 25 18.16 5.22 -9.55
C LYS A 25 16.93 6.11 -9.45
N LEU A 26 15.74 5.54 -9.53
CA LEU A 26 14.48 6.27 -9.32
C LEU A 26 14.39 6.77 -7.88
N ASP A 27 14.73 5.94 -6.90
CA ASP A 27 14.75 6.33 -5.49
C ASP A 27 15.70 7.51 -5.27
N LYS A 28 16.90 7.49 -5.86
CA LYS A 28 17.83 8.64 -5.83
C LYS A 28 17.28 9.88 -6.54
N ILE A 29 16.53 9.72 -7.63
CA ILE A 29 15.89 10.85 -8.32
C ILE A 29 14.79 11.45 -7.43
N TYR A 30 13.96 10.61 -6.79
CA TYR A 30 12.98 11.06 -5.82
C TYR A 30 13.63 11.73 -4.61
N GLU A 31 14.72 11.19 -4.07
CA GLU A 31 15.53 11.84 -3.01
C GLU A 31 16.04 13.22 -3.44
N ILE A 32 16.56 13.37 -4.67
CA ILE A 32 17.04 14.64 -5.21
C ILE A 32 15.91 15.65 -5.39
N LEU A 33 14.73 15.18 -5.83
CA LEU A 33 13.54 16.01 -5.98
C LEU A 33 12.94 16.41 -4.63
N ASP A 34 13.10 15.56 -3.61
CA ASP A 34 12.44 15.71 -2.32
C ASP A 34 13.27 16.40 -1.24
N ASN A 35 14.62 16.50 -1.30
CA ASN A 35 15.46 17.55 -0.64
C ASN A 35 16.99 17.27 -0.70
N ASN A 36 17.79 18.36 -0.71
CA ASN A 36 19.25 18.43 -0.48
C ASN A 36 19.79 17.43 0.60
N PRO A 37 21.05 16.97 0.47
CA PRO A 37 21.46 15.60 0.73
C PRO A 37 21.73 15.30 2.21
N HIS A 38 21.47 14.05 2.62
CA HIS A 38 22.39 13.34 3.51
C HIS A 38 22.50 11.85 3.15
N SER A 39 23.77 11.45 3.06
CA SER A 39 24.35 10.18 2.60
C SER A 39 23.79 8.89 3.22
N LEU A 40 23.58 7.87 2.37
CA LEU A 40 23.54 6.47 2.79
C LEU A 40 24.73 5.67 2.26
N GLY A 41 25.39 4.99 3.21
CA GLY A 41 26.49 4.08 2.99
C GLY A 41 26.02 2.76 2.38
N LYS A 42 26.85 2.24 1.48
CA LYS A 42 26.75 0.94 0.81
C LYS A 42 26.82 -0.24 1.77
N ARG A 43 26.15 -1.34 1.42
CA ARG A 43 26.68 -2.71 1.21
C ARG A 43 25.51 -3.68 0.94
N GLU A 44 25.43 -4.25 -0.26
CA GLU A 44 26.11 -5.46 -0.78
C GLU A 44 25.25 -6.73 -0.62
N ASN A 45 24.78 -7.19 -1.78
CA ASN A 45 23.99 -8.39 -2.04
C ASN A 45 24.86 -9.65 -2.01
N SER A 46 24.29 -10.79 -1.60
CA SER A 46 24.65 -12.08 -2.17
C SER A 46 23.38 -12.77 -2.68
N ALA A 47 23.31 -12.93 -3.99
CA ALA A 47 22.30 -13.68 -4.71
C ALA A 47 22.59 -15.19 -4.64
N GLU A 48 21.54 -16.00 -4.67
CA GLU A 48 21.56 -17.36 -5.22
C GLU A 48 20.14 -17.74 -5.67
N GLU A 49 20.03 -18.20 -6.92
CA GLU A 49 18.86 -18.72 -7.65
C GLU A 49 19.38 -19.92 -8.50
N PRO A 50 18.57 -20.73 -9.20
CA PRO A 50 17.16 -21.11 -9.01
C PRO A 50 16.98 -22.66 -9.12
N THR A 51 15.75 -23.17 -8.96
CA THR A 51 15.34 -24.36 -9.74
C THR A 51 13.84 -24.41 -9.98
N GLN A 52 13.48 -24.42 -11.27
CA GLN A 52 12.13 -24.40 -11.84
C GLN A 52 11.47 -25.80 -11.80
N GLN A 53 10.15 -25.86 -11.62
CA GLN A 53 9.33 -26.93 -12.21
C GLN A 53 7.88 -26.51 -12.46
N ASN A 54 7.55 -26.40 -13.74
CA ASN A 54 6.23 -26.11 -14.31
C ASN A 54 5.19 -27.20 -14.05
N LYS A 55 3.91 -26.83 -13.87
CA LYS A 55 2.76 -27.61 -14.37
C LYS A 55 1.53 -26.72 -14.61
N LYS A 56 1.02 -26.84 -15.84
CA LYS A 56 0.00 -26.04 -16.52
C LYS A 56 -1.38 -26.68 -16.36
N LEU A 57 -2.40 -25.92 -15.97
CA LEU A 57 -3.81 -26.33 -16.09
C LEU A 57 -4.67 -25.17 -16.60
N LYS A 58 -5.40 -25.45 -17.68
CA LYS A 58 -6.31 -24.55 -18.44
C LYS A 58 -7.64 -24.39 -17.72
N ILE A 59 -8.18 -23.18 -17.60
CA ILE A 59 -9.63 -22.93 -17.52
C ILE A 59 -9.97 -21.63 -18.29
N GLN A 60 -11.00 -21.69 -19.14
CA GLN A 60 -11.53 -20.60 -19.97
C GLN A 60 -12.57 -19.74 -19.21
N PRO A 61 -12.81 -18.48 -19.66
CA PRO A 61 -13.49 -17.46 -18.88
C PRO A 61 -15.01 -17.43 -19.10
N THR A 62 -15.78 -17.21 -18.04
CA THR A 62 -17.20 -16.83 -18.16
C THR A 62 -17.42 -15.51 -17.43
N SER A 63 -17.70 -14.47 -18.20
CA SER A 63 -17.92 -13.09 -17.77
C SER A 63 -19.35 -12.88 -17.27
N THR A 64 -19.51 -12.44 -16.03
CA THR A 64 -20.67 -11.65 -15.58
C THR A 64 -20.24 -10.69 -14.47
N PRO A 65 -20.57 -9.39 -14.52
CA PRO A 65 -20.20 -8.45 -13.47
C PRO A 65 -21.02 -8.74 -12.20
N PHE A 66 -20.33 -8.97 -11.09
CA PHE A 66 -20.95 -9.05 -9.77
C PHE A 66 -21.24 -7.63 -9.26
N ILE A 67 -22.52 -7.30 -9.09
CA ILE A 67 -22.97 -6.07 -8.43
C ILE A 67 -23.48 -6.48 -7.04
N PRO A 68 -22.81 -6.16 -5.93
CA PRO A 68 -23.43 -6.27 -4.63
C PRO A 68 -24.38 -5.08 -4.42
N SER A 69 -25.67 -5.39 -4.33
CA SER A 69 -26.73 -4.47 -3.92
C SER A 69 -26.89 -4.47 -2.40
N SER A 70 -27.26 -3.30 -1.90
CA SER A 70 -27.98 -3.00 -0.65
C SER A 70 -27.18 -2.84 0.65
N LYS A 71 -26.99 -1.55 0.99
CA LYS A 71 -27.42 -0.88 2.22
C LYS A 71 -27.57 -1.78 3.46
N SER A 72 -26.57 -1.69 4.33
CA SER A 72 -26.76 -1.87 5.77
C SER A 72 -26.18 -0.65 6.47
N SER A 73 -27.04 0.11 7.14
CA SER A 73 -26.65 1.14 8.12
C SER A 73 -26.05 0.40 9.31
N ALA A 74 -24.75 0.16 9.26
CA ALA A 74 -23.96 -0.26 10.39
C ALA A 74 -23.04 0.91 10.75
N SER A 75 -23.07 1.32 12.01
CA SER A 75 -22.18 2.33 12.57
C SER A 75 -20.75 2.08 12.10
N ILE A 76 -20.09 3.16 11.64
CA ILE A 76 -18.67 3.19 11.27
C ILE A 76 -17.90 2.45 12.36
N THR A 77 -17.48 1.21 12.06
CA THR A 77 -16.70 0.43 13.01
C THR A 77 -15.28 0.91 12.87
N ILE A 78 -15.00 2.05 13.52
CA ILE A 78 -13.68 2.42 13.98
C ILE A 78 -13.15 1.16 14.67
N LEU A 79 -11.99 0.65 14.21
CA LEU A 79 -11.18 -0.45 14.74
C LEU A 79 -11.71 -1.03 16.06
N PRO A 80 -11.91 -2.37 16.18
CA PRO A 80 -12.61 -3.02 17.30
C PRO A 80 -12.40 -2.31 18.63
N THR A 81 -13.52 -1.90 19.25
CA THR A 81 -13.46 -1.23 20.54
C THR A 81 -12.84 -2.19 21.55
N LYS A 82 -11.82 -1.70 22.24
CA LYS A 82 -10.99 -2.36 23.26
C LYS A 82 -11.80 -3.35 24.12
N GLU A 83 -11.86 -4.62 23.73
CA GLU A 83 -12.17 -5.71 24.65
C GLU A 83 -10.89 -6.05 25.44
N GLU A 84 -11.06 -6.18 26.75
CA GLU A 84 -10.00 -6.24 27.75
C GLU A 84 -9.12 -7.49 27.59
N LEU A 85 -8.01 -7.36 26.87
CA LEU A 85 -6.89 -8.30 26.91
C LEU A 85 -5.83 -7.83 27.92
N PRO A 86 -5.23 -8.76 28.69
CA PRO A 86 -4.36 -8.44 29.82
C PRO A 86 -3.00 -7.90 29.34
N SER A 87 -2.47 -6.94 30.10
CA SER A 87 -1.15 -6.30 29.89
C SER A 87 -1.03 -5.53 28.57
N LYS A 88 -1.74 -4.40 28.44
CA LYS A 88 -1.49 -3.42 27.35
C LYS A 88 -0.05 -2.90 27.43
N SER A 89 0.86 -3.53 26.70
CA SER A 89 2.10 -2.88 26.28
C SER A 89 1.73 -1.54 25.64
N ASN A 90 2.31 -0.45 26.12
CA ASN A 90 2.02 0.88 25.62
C ASN A 90 2.87 1.16 24.37
N TRP A 91 2.63 0.36 23.32
CA TRP A 91 3.31 0.48 22.02
C TRP A 91 3.26 1.91 21.50
N THR A 92 2.16 2.62 21.72
CA THR A 92 2.04 4.03 21.39
C THR A 92 3.17 4.84 22.01
N SER A 93 3.36 4.79 23.33
CA SER A 93 4.43 5.56 23.98
C SER A 93 5.85 5.15 23.54
N GLU A 94 6.05 3.88 23.20
CA GLU A 94 7.36 3.36 22.83
C GLU A 94 7.73 3.66 21.37
N TRP A 95 6.75 3.58 20.48
CA TRP A 95 6.98 3.56 19.02
C TRP A 95 6.53 4.83 18.31
N ILE A 96 5.81 5.75 18.98
CA ILE A 96 5.40 7.03 18.36
C ILE A 96 6.57 7.80 17.77
N LYS A 97 7.74 7.73 18.41
CA LYS A 97 8.99 8.37 17.98
C LYS A 97 9.53 7.86 16.63
N TYR A 98 9.09 6.69 16.17
CA TYR A 98 9.48 6.11 14.87
C TYR A 98 8.52 6.49 13.74
N LEU A 99 7.43 7.19 14.04
CA LEU A 99 6.55 7.75 13.01
C LEU A 99 7.07 9.13 12.56
N PRO A 100 6.70 9.59 11.34
CA PRO A 100 6.98 10.96 10.92
C PRO A 100 6.49 11.99 11.94
N GLU A 101 7.34 12.93 12.33
CA GLU A 101 7.02 13.94 13.36
C GLU A 101 5.68 14.65 13.10
N LEU A 102 5.38 14.90 11.82
CA LEU A 102 4.16 15.54 11.36
C LEU A 102 2.87 14.82 11.82
N ILE A 103 2.86 13.48 11.85
CA ILE A 103 1.64 12.71 12.17
C ILE A 103 1.54 12.36 13.66
N GLN A 104 2.65 12.37 14.41
CA GLN A 104 2.68 11.96 15.82
C GLN A 104 1.59 12.63 16.70
N PRO A 105 1.29 13.94 16.58
CA PRO A 105 0.26 14.59 17.39
C PRO A 105 -1.18 14.08 17.12
N TYR A 106 -1.40 13.42 15.99
CA TYR A 106 -2.71 12.98 15.51
C TYR A 106 -3.00 11.51 15.78
N VAL A 107 -2.00 10.74 16.21
CA VAL A 107 -2.15 9.33 16.55
C VAL A 107 -2.73 9.20 17.97
N GLU A 108 -3.79 8.42 18.11
CA GLU A 108 -4.39 8.04 19.38
C GLU A 108 -3.73 6.76 19.91
N GLU A 109 -3.61 5.74 19.06
CA GLU A 109 -3.09 4.42 19.44
C GLU A 109 -2.28 3.81 18.30
N ILE A 110 -1.12 3.22 18.62
CA ILE A 110 -0.39 2.32 17.73
C ILE A 110 -0.80 0.90 18.08
N ILE A 111 -1.38 0.20 17.10
CA ILE A 111 -1.81 -1.18 17.25
C ILE A 111 -0.75 -2.08 16.61
N ASN A 112 -0.03 -2.80 17.46
CA ASN A 112 0.96 -3.79 17.04
C ASN A 112 0.25 -5.09 16.63
N VAL A 113 0.33 -5.44 15.34
CA VAL A 113 -0.17 -6.70 14.79
C VAL A 113 0.91 -7.79 14.82
N GLY A 114 0.54 -9.04 14.53
CA GLY A 114 1.48 -10.16 14.44
C GLY A 114 2.68 -9.89 13.52
N SER A 115 3.90 -10.20 14.00
CA SER A 115 5.17 -10.03 13.28
C SER A 115 5.68 -11.37 12.72
N ASP A 116 4.98 -11.85 11.70
CA ASP A 116 5.19 -13.14 11.03
C ASP A 116 5.34 -13.00 9.51
N GLY A 117 5.64 -11.80 9.04
CA GLY A 117 5.73 -11.49 7.60
C GLY A 117 4.39 -11.18 6.94
N HIS A 118 3.27 -11.27 7.68
CA HIS A 118 1.95 -10.86 7.20
C HIS A 118 1.51 -9.49 7.73
N CYS A 119 2.34 -8.78 8.48
CA CYS A 119 1.96 -7.57 9.24
C CYS A 119 1.21 -6.52 8.41
N GLY A 120 1.63 -6.21 7.17
CA GLY A 120 0.90 -5.26 6.32
C GLY A 120 -0.51 -5.75 5.95
N PHE A 121 -0.67 -7.04 5.64
CA PHE A 121 -1.97 -7.66 5.35
C PHE A 121 -2.83 -7.79 6.62
N ARG A 122 -2.21 -8.01 7.78
CA ARG A 122 -2.87 -8.02 9.10
C ARG A 122 -3.42 -6.63 9.44
N VAL A 123 -2.67 -5.57 9.16
CA VAL A 123 -3.16 -4.18 9.29
C VAL A 123 -4.37 -3.96 8.39
N ALA A 124 -4.26 -4.24 7.09
CA ALA A 124 -5.39 -4.11 6.16
C ALA A 124 -6.61 -4.93 6.61
N SER A 125 -6.39 -6.16 7.10
CA SER A 125 -7.43 -7.03 7.65
C SER A 125 -8.15 -6.42 8.84
N LEU A 126 -7.41 -5.77 9.74
CA LEU A 126 -7.96 -5.15 10.94
C LEU A 126 -8.98 -4.06 10.58
N PHE A 127 -8.69 -3.24 9.57
CA PHE A 127 -9.61 -2.20 9.09
C PHE A 127 -10.74 -2.76 8.21
N ALA A 128 -10.43 -3.64 7.27
CA ALA A 128 -11.40 -4.13 6.29
C ALA A 128 -12.35 -5.20 6.84
N LYS A 129 -11.91 -5.97 7.85
CA LYS A 129 -12.63 -7.15 8.38
C LYS A 129 -12.82 -7.12 9.90
N GLY A 130 -12.34 -6.08 10.58
CA GLY A 130 -12.46 -5.95 12.03
C GLY A 130 -11.60 -6.94 12.83
N SER A 131 -10.66 -7.65 12.19
CA SER A 131 -9.72 -8.56 12.89
C SER A 131 -8.43 -8.67 12.11
N GLU A 132 -7.29 -8.83 12.78
CA GLU A 132 -6.02 -9.08 12.08
C GLU A 132 -5.95 -10.49 11.48
N GLY A 133 -6.80 -11.43 11.93
CA GLY A 133 -6.76 -12.85 11.58
C GLY A 133 -7.25 -13.20 10.18
N SER A 134 -7.89 -12.27 9.47
CA SER A 134 -8.39 -12.49 8.10
C SER A 134 -7.36 -12.10 7.01
N TYR A 135 -6.08 -11.99 7.35
CA TYR A 135 -5.01 -11.54 6.45
C TYR A 135 -4.83 -12.39 5.19
N LEU A 136 -5.08 -13.70 5.23
CA LEU A 136 -5.06 -14.55 4.02
C LEU A 136 -6.20 -14.20 3.06
N LYS A 137 -7.38 -13.87 3.60
CA LYS A 137 -8.50 -13.40 2.80
C LYS A 137 -8.19 -12.05 2.15
N ILE A 138 -7.49 -11.16 2.86
CA ILE A 138 -7.01 -9.89 2.29
C ILE A 138 -6.07 -10.13 1.11
N ARG A 139 -5.13 -11.07 1.24
CA ARG A 139 -4.24 -11.44 0.12
C ARG A 139 -5.04 -11.91 -1.08
N GLN A 140 -6.01 -12.81 -0.89
CA GLN A 140 -6.84 -13.30 -1.99
C GLN A 140 -7.66 -12.18 -2.66
N GLU A 141 -8.30 -11.31 -1.87
CA GLU A 141 -9.08 -10.18 -2.41
C GLU A 141 -8.19 -9.19 -3.19
N LEU A 142 -6.92 -9.02 -2.79
CA LEU A 142 -5.94 -8.24 -3.56
C LEU A 142 -5.52 -8.91 -4.87
N LEU A 143 -5.33 -10.23 -4.89
CA LEU A 143 -5.07 -10.96 -6.14
C LEU A 143 -6.24 -10.81 -7.12
N ASP A 144 -7.47 -10.91 -6.61
CA ASP A 144 -8.68 -10.77 -7.41
C ASP A 144 -8.80 -9.35 -7.97
N GLU A 145 -8.54 -8.32 -7.16
CA GLU A 145 -8.51 -6.91 -7.58
C GLU A 145 -7.46 -6.65 -8.68
N ILE A 146 -6.22 -7.09 -8.47
CA ILE A 146 -5.14 -6.91 -9.44
C ILE A 146 -5.47 -7.60 -10.76
N ASN A 147 -6.00 -8.82 -10.71
CA ASN A 147 -6.36 -9.55 -11.94
C ASN A 147 -7.57 -8.93 -12.64
N LEU A 148 -8.56 -8.44 -11.90
CA LEU A 148 -9.75 -7.78 -12.45
C LEU A 148 -9.39 -6.46 -13.14
N ASN A 149 -8.55 -5.64 -12.49
CA ASN A 149 -8.22 -4.28 -12.93
C ASN A 149 -6.81 -4.16 -13.51
N ARG A 150 -6.19 -5.27 -13.91
CA ARG A 150 -4.82 -5.37 -14.43
C ARG A 150 -4.48 -4.35 -15.50
N ASN A 151 -5.35 -4.25 -16.52
CA ASN A 151 -5.18 -3.32 -17.64
C ASN A 151 -5.16 -1.86 -17.17
N PHE A 152 -5.95 -1.52 -16.14
CA PHE A 152 -5.94 -0.18 -15.58
C PHE A 152 -4.62 0.11 -14.88
N TYR A 153 -4.11 -0.83 -14.07
CA TYR A 153 -2.86 -0.63 -13.33
C TYR A 153 -1.65 -0.48 -14.25
N LEU A 154 -1.56 -1.31 -15.30
CA LEU A 154 -0.49 -1.21 -16.30
C LEU A 154 -0.60 0.08 -17.14
N LYS A 155 -1.82 0.43 -17.58
CA LYS A 155 -2.03 1.62 -18.42
C LYS A 155 -1.65 2.92 -17.71
N HIS A 156 -1.85 2.98 -16.40
CA HIS A 156 -1.60 4.19 -15.60
C HIS A 156 -0.32 4.10 -14.75
N ASN A 157 0.60 3.18 -15.10
CA ASN A 157 1.91 3.02 -14.47
C ASN A 157 1.88 2.77 -12.95
N HIS A 158 0.81 2.14 -12.45
CA HIS A 158 0.81 1.56 -11.10
C HIS A 158 1.72 0.32 -11.05
N PHE A 159 1.93 -0.31 -12.20
CA PHE A 159 3.05 -1.20 -12.49
C PHE A 159 3.81 -0.65 -13.71
N PHE A 160 5.13 -0.64 -13.67
CA PHE A 160 5.97 -0.22 -14.78
C PHE A 160 6.02 -1.25 -15.92
N SER A 161 5.72 -2.52 -15.61
CA SER A 161 5.72 -3.60 -16.59
C SER A 161 4.81 -4.76 -16.18
N GLU A 162 4.52 -5.64 -17.15
CA GLU A 162 3.85 -6.91 -16.89
C GLU A 162 4.62 -7.78 -15.89
N ILE A 163 5.95 -7.74 -15.95
CA ILE A 163 6.83 -8.53 -15.07
C ILE A 163 6.66 -8.07 -13.62
N GLU A 164 6.66 -6.76 -13.36
CA GLU A 164 6.45 -6.23 -12.00
C GLU A 164 5.05 -6.56 -11.47
N CYS A 165 4.03 -6.58 -12.34
CA CYS A 165 2.70 -7.03 -11.99
C CYS A 165 2.69 -8.50 -11.54
N GLU A 166 3.35 -9.40 -12.28
CA GLU A 166 3.46 -10.81 -11.91
C GLU A 166 4.28 -11.01 -10.63
N GLU A 167 5.41 -10.34 -10.47
CA GLU A 167 6.21 -10.38 -9.24
C GLU A 167 5.38 -9.93 -8.03
N THR A 168 4.56 -8.89 -8.19
CA THR A 168 3.66 -8.42 -7.12
C THR A 168 2.59 -9.46 -6.79
N LEU A 169 2.03 -10.13 -7.80
CA LEU A 169 1.09 -11.24 -7.58
C LEU A 169 1.74 -12.41 -6.85
N GLU A 170 2.99 -12.74 -7.15
CA GLU A 170 3.76 -13.78 -6.44
C GLU A 170 4.03 -13.40 -4.97
N ILE A 171 4.40 -12.15 -4.69
CA ILE A 171 4.58 -11.63 -3.33
C ILE A 171 3.28 -11.76 -2.52
N ILE A 172 2.15 -11.34 -3.10
CA ILE A 172 0.84 -11.37 -2.44
C ILE A 172 0.31 -12.81 -2.31
N GLY A 173 0.62 -13.67 -3.28
CA GLY A 173 -0.04 -14.95 -3.55
C GLY A 173 0.14 -16.08 -2.54
N THR A 174 1.02 -15.94 -1.55
CA THR A 174 1.23 -16.98 -0.54
C THR A 174 -0.03 -17.26 0.29
N GLN A 175 -0.29 -18.54 0.52
CA GLN A 175 -1.37 -19.06 1.37
C GLN A 175 -0.83 -19.69 2.66
N GLU A 176 0.44 -19.45 2.98
CA GLU A 176 1.04 -19.95 4.22
C GLU A 176 0.42 -19.24 5.43
N GLU A 177 -0.09 -20.02 6.38
CA GLU A 177 -0.66 -19.48 7.63
C GLU A 177 0.42 -19.07 8.65
N GLY A 178 1.61 -19.66 8.54
CA GLY A 178 2.74 -19.46 9.46
C GLY A 178 3.60 -18.25 9.12
N ARG A 179 4.83 -18.21 9.66
CA ARG A 179 5.78 -17.13 9.34
C ARG A 179 6.29 -17.26 7.90
N VAL A 180 6.17 -16.19 7.13
CA VAL A 180 6.70 -16.10 5.76
C VAL A 180 7.97 -15.26 5.70
N GLY A 181 8.78 -15.49 4.66
CA GLY A 181 9.99 -14.71 4.38
C GLY A 181 9.71 -13.37 3.70
N ARG A 182 10.75 -12.53 3.58
CA ARG A 182 10.70 -11.19 2.97
C ARG A 182 10.11 -11.16 1.56
N GLY A 183 10.26 -12.24 0.80
CA GLY A 183 9.65 -12.38 -0.53
C GLY A 183 8.12 -12.33 -0.55
N HIS A 184 7.46 -12.33 0.61
CA HIS A 184 6.00 -12.21 0.72
C HIS A 184 5.53 -11.01 1.54
N TYR A 185 6.44 -10.08 1.86
CA TYR A 185 6.09 -8.88 2.62
C TYR A 185 5.32 -7.89 1.74
N MET A 186 4.33 -7.22 2.32
CA MET A 186 3.63 -6.14 1.61
C MET A 186 4.60 -5.00 1.28
N VAL A 187 4.56 -4.52 0.04
CA VAL A 187 5.40 -3.41 -0.41
C VAL A 187 4.55 -2.14 -0.49
N MET A 188 4.78 -1.19 0.42
CA MET A 188 4.17 0.13 0.39
C MET A 188 5.17 1.17 -0.14
N PRO A 189 4.71 2.21 -0.87
CA PRO A 189 3.32 2.50 -1.21
C PRO A 189 2.76 1.73 -2.42
N LEU A 190 3.56 0.88 -3.08
CA LEU A 190 3.17 0.17 -4.32
C LEU A 190 1.80 -0.52 -4.20
N THR A 191 1.56 -1.30 -3.14
CA THR A 191 0.32 -2.08 -2.93
C THR A 191 -0.88 -1.20 -2.54
N GLY A 192 -0.66 0.08 -2.21
CA GLY A 192 -1.67 0.93 -1.61
C GLY A 192 -2.84 1.26 -2.54
N GLU A 193 -2.61 1.37 -3.85
CA GLU A 193 -3.66 1.61 -4.85
C GLU A 193 -4.59 0.40 -4.98
N MET A 194 -4.03 -0.81 -4.91
CA MET A 194 -4.77 -2.07 -4.94
C MET A 194 -5.58 -2.23 -3.67
N LEU A 195 -5.02 -1.89 -2.50
CA LEU A 195 -5.76 -1.84 -1.23
C LEU A 195 -6.94 -0.88 -1.33
N ALA A 196 -6.71 0.35 -1.78
CA ALA A 196 -7.75 1.38 -1.84
C ALA A 196 -8.91 0.98 -2.74
N ASN A 197 -8.61 0.37 -3.90
CA ASN A 197 -9.64 -0.09 -4.82
C ASN A 197 -10.36 -1.36 -4.33
N ALA A 198 -9.62 -2.37 -3.86
CA ALA A 198 -10.19 -3.64 -3.37
C ALA A 198 -11.16 -3.41 -2.20
N PHE A 199 -10.80 -2.53 -1.27
CA PHE A 199 -11.60 -2.24 -0.06
C PHE A 199 -12.45 -0.98 -0.17
N GLN A 200 -12.41 -0.31 -1.33
CA GLN A 200 -13.22 0.86 -1.64
C GLN A 200 -13.11 1.97 -0.58
N CYS A 201 -11.93 2.14 0.02
CA CYS A 201 -11.67 3.09 1.09
C CYS A 201 -10.30 3.77 0.93
N PRO A 202 -10.10 4.98 1.46
CA PRO A 202 -8.78 5.61 1.44
C PRO A 202 -7.72 4.80 2.21
N VAL A 203 -6.48 4.87 1.75
CA VAL A 203 -5.30 4.27 2.42
C VAL A 203 -4.30 5.37 2.72
N PHE A 204 -3.86 5.43 3.97
CA PHE A 204 -2.88 6.38 4.47
C PHE A 204 -1.65 5.62 4.96
N PHE A 205 -0.57 5.76 4.21
CA PHE A 205 0.71 5.16 4.54
C PHE A 205 1.67 6.19 5.14
N PHE A 206 2.30 5.83 6.26
CA PHE A 206 3.31 6.65 6.91
C PHE A 206 4.60 5.87 7.15
N SER A 207 5.73 6.49 6.83
CA SER A 207 7.06 6.05 7.26
C SER A 207 7.98 7.26 7.29
N THR A 208 9.09 7.16 8.02
CA THR A 208 10.11 8.22 8.08
C THR A 208 10.75 8.53 6.73
N GLN A 209 10.68 7.60 5.76
CA GLN A 209 11.24 7.75 4.42
C GLN A 209 10.22 8.33 3.44
N THR A 210 8.96 7.85 3.50
CA THR A 210 7.89 8.28 2.61
C THR A 210 6.53 8.17 3.26
N SER A 211 5.61 9.09 2.93
CA SER A 211 4.22 9.05 3.37
C SER A 211 3.31 9.37 2.19
N LYS A 212 2.21 8.63 2.02
CA LYS A 212 1.31 8.77 0.87
C LYS A 212 -0.14 8.58 1.29
N GLY A 213 -1.00 9.49 0.83
CA GLY A 213 -2.45 9.33 0.84
C GLY A 213 -2.91 8.78 -0.50
N ILE A 214 -3.72 7.74 -0.47
CA ILE A 214 -4.12 6.97 -1.65
C ILE A 214 -5.65 6.84 -1.63
N LEU A 215 -6.30 7.20 -2.73
CA LEU A 215 -7.75 7.25 -2.82
C LEU A 215 -8.27 6.20 -3.80
N PRO A 216 -9.45 5.61 -3.55
CA PRO A 216 -10.07 4.70 -4.50
C PRO A 216 -10.31 5.39 -5.85
N SER A 217 -10.05 4.70 -6.95
CA SER A 217 -10.19 5.21 -8.31
C SER A 217 -11.55 4.86 -8.95
N PHE A 218 -12.26 3.86 -8.40
CA PHE A 218 -13.45 3.28 -9.04
C PHE A 218 -14.76 3.51 -8.30
N CYS A 219 -14.73 3.89 -7.02
CA CYS A 219 -15.94 4.06 -6.20
C CYS A 219 -16.10 5.51 -5.73
N PRO A 220 -17.35 6.00 -5.58
CA PRO A 220 -17.60 7.26 -4.91
C PRO A 220 -17.27 7.15 -3.40
N PRO A 221 -17.20 8.31 -2.70
CA PRO A 221 -17.21 8.36 -1.25
C PRO A 221 -18.27 7.48 -0.63
N ASN A 222 -17.86 6.77 0.43
CA ASN A 222 -18.70 5.86 1.19
C ASN A 222 -18.23 5.83 2.64
N ASP A 223 -18.89 5.02 3.46
CA ASP A 223 -18.66 4.94 4.91
C ASP A 223 -17.62 3.87 5.31
N ASN A 224 -16.91 3.27 4.35
CA ASN A 224 -15.85 2.31 4.67
C ASN A 224 -14.70 3.03 5.40
N PRO A 225 -14.19 2.48 6.52
CA PRO A 225 -13.17 3.14 7.31
C PRO A 225 -11.85 3.22 6.52
N PRO A 226 -11.13 4.36 6.55
CA PRO A 226 -9.81 4.45 5.95
C PRO A 226 -8.80 3.51 6.63
N ILE A 227 -7.86 2.98 5.85
CA ILE A 227 -6.76 2.16 6.35
C ILE A 227 -5.60 3.09 6.72
N PHE A 228 -5.24 3.16 7.98
CA PHE A 228 -4.05 3.89 8.44
C PHE A 228 -2.95 2.89 8.80
N ILE A 229 -1.91 2.84 7.97
CA ILE A 229 -0.81 1.90 8.07
C ILE A 229 0.52 2.66 8.18
N ALA A 230 1.39 2.22 9.09
CA ALA A 230 2.74 2.77 9.19
C ALA A 230 3.80 1.69 9.17
N LEU A 231 4.93 1.98 8.53
CA LEU A 231 6.13 1.15 8.58
C LEU A 231 7.04 1.68 9.69
N ILE A 232 7.35 0.83 10.67
CA ILE A 232 8.42 1.08 11.62
C ILE A 232 9.71 0.50 11.02
N SER A 233 10.47 1.36 10.34
CA SER A 233 11.63 0.98 9.52
C SER A 233 12.68 0.18 10.31
N GLU A 234 12.89 0.51 11.58
CA GLU A 234 13.84 -0.13 12.50
C GLU A 234 13.52 -1.61 12.76
N PHE A 235 12.26 -2.01 12.56
CA PHE A 235 11.78 -3.36 12.82
C PHE A 235 11.29 -4.08 11.57
N ASP A 236 11.30 -3.42 10.40
CA ASP A 236 10.72 -3.96 9.16
C ASP A 236 9.28 -4.48 9.39
N HIS A 237 8.50 -3.69 10.13
CA HIS A 237 7.19 -4.11 10.67
C HIS A 237 6.12 -3.05 10.44
N TYR A 238 4.99 -3.48 9.88
CA TYR A 238 3.82 -2.63 9.73
C TYR A 238 2.96 -2.64 10.98
N VAL A 239 2.46 -1.46 11.35
CA VAL A 239 1.53 -1.26 12.46
C VAL A 239 0.28 -0.52 11.95
N ALA A 240 -0.85 -0.76 12.62
CA ALA A 240 -2.06 0.01 12.37
C ALA A 240 -2.06 1.26 13.26
N LEU A 241 -2.51 2.40 12.73
CA LEU A 241 -2.67 3.62 13.49
C LEU A 241 -4.15 3.89 13.74
N ARG A 242 -4.55 4.01 15.00
CA ARG A 242 -5.82 4.64 15.36
C ARG A 242 -5.58 6.14 15.43
N MET A 243 -6.27 6.91 14.60
CA MET A 243 -6.17 8.37 14.58
C MET A 243 -7.14 8.97 15.61
N LYS A 244 -6.74 10.06 16.26
CA LYS A 244 -7.62 10.83 17.17
C LYS A 244 -8.86 11.35 16.44
N ASP A 245 -8.65 11.78 15.20
CA ASP A 245 -9.70 12.15 14.25
C ASP A 245 -9.24 11.69 12.86
N PRO A 246 -9.93 10.70 12.25
CA PRO A 246 -9.53 10.14 10.95
C PRO A 246 -9.78 11.09 9.78
N PHE A 247 -10.39 12.26 9.99
CA PHE A 247 -10.60 13.28 8.95
C PHE A 247 -9.82 14.56 9.21
N LYS A 248 -9.15 14.69 10.36
CA LYS A 248 -8.44 15.91 10.76
C LYS A 248 -6.98 15.63 11.12
N PHE A 249 -6.16 15.49 10.09
CA PHE A 249 -4.71 15.33 10.19
C PHE A 249 -4.03 15.93 8.95
N PRO A 250 -2.72 16.24 9.01
CA PRO A 250 -2.01 16.80 7.86
C PRO A 250 -1.90 15.76 6.75
N PHE A 251 -2.76 15.91 5.75
CA PHE A 251 -2.77 15.05 4.56
C PHE A 251 -1.45 15.24 3.79
N PRO A 252 -0.67 14.17 3.52
CA PRO A 252 0.54 14.26 2.70
C PRO A 252 0.16 14.80 1.31
N ALA A 253 0.78 15.91 0.92
CA ALA A 253 0.26 17.00 0.09
C ALA A 253 -0.53 16.68 -1.21
N SER A 254 -1.27 17.68 -1.67
CA SER A 254 -2.14 17.68 -2.86
C SER A 254 -1.44 17.35 -4.19
N ASN A 255 -0.11 17.39 -4.24
CA ASN A 255 0.71 16.96 -5.38
C ASN A 255 0.66 15.44 -5.57
N CYS A 256 0.47 14.65 -4.51
CA CYS A 256 0.34 13.19 -4.57
C CYS A 256 -0.91 12.72 -5.33
N LEU A 257 -1.91 13.61 -5.53
CA LEU A 257 -3.16 13.27 -6.20
C LEU A 257 -3.19 13.67 -7.69
N VAL A 258 -2.12 14.25 -8.25
CA VAL A 258 -2.12 14.70 -9.66
C VAL A 258 -2.43 13.55 -10.61
N GLU A 259 -1.74 12.42 -10.44
CA GLU A 259 -1.94 11.24 -11.27
C GLU A 259 -3.34 10.66 -11.07
N TRP A 260 -3.76 10.47 -9.80
CA TRP A 260 -5.09 9.99 -9.45
C TRP A 260 -6.20 10.85 -10.09
N ARG A 261 -6.13 12.18 -10.01
CA ARG A 261 -7.12 13.08 -10.64
C ARG A 261 -7.22 12.88 -12.15
N ALA A 262 -6.13 12.50 -12.82
CA ALA A 262 -6.11 12.29 -14.26
C ALA A 262 -6.86 11.03 -14.68
N HIS A 263 -6.83 9.96 -13.87
CA HIS A 263 -7.34 8.65 -14.26
C HIS A 263 -8.50 8.10 -13.41
N ALA A 264 -8.77 8.67 -12.23
CA ALA A 264 -9.90 8.28 -11.39
C ALA A 264 -11.23 8.54 -12.10
N GLN A 265 -12.20 7.64 -11.89
CA GLN A 265 -13.54 7.80 -12.42
C GLN A 265 -14.21 9.07 -11.87
N ALA A 266 -15.11 9.66 -12.65
CA ALA A 266 -15.75 10.93 -12.27
C ALA A 266 -16.41 10.88 -10.88
N GLN A 267 -17.06 9.76 -10.55
CA GLN A 267 -17.68 9.55 -9.24
C GLN A 267 -16.66 9.45 -8.08
N ALA A 268 -15.45 8.95 -8.35
CA ALA A 268 -14.41 8.79 -7.34
C ALA A 268 -13.75 10.13 -6.95
N LYS A 269 -13.78 11.12 -7.85
CA LYS A 269 -13.20 12.45 -7.61
C LYS A 269 -13.80 13.17 -6.41
N ASP A 270 -15.01 12.79 -6.01
CA ASP A 270 -15.66 13.34 -4.82
C ASP A 270 -14.94 12.98 -3.51
N TRP A 271 -14.04 11.97 -3.49
CA TRP A 271 -13.20 11.68 -2.32
C TRP A 271 -12.33 12.86 -1.91
N GLU A 272 -11.89 13.70 -2.86
CA GLU A 272 -11.05 14.86 -2.58
C GLU A 272 -11.76 15.91 -1.71
N LYS A 273 -13.09 15.99 -1.77
CA LYS A 273 -13.88 16.93 -0.97
C LYS A 273 -13.87 16.57 0.52
N ASN A 274 -13.60 15.29 0.85
CA ASN A 274 -13.56 14.79 2.22
C ASN A 274 -12.19 14.97 2.88
N LEU A 275 -11.19 15.51 2.17
CA LEU A 275 -9.82 15.71 2.64
C LEU A 275 -9.53 17.16 3.07
N GLN A 276 -10.56 17.99 3.21
CA GLN A 276 -10.47 19.42 3.55
C GLN A 276 -10.61 19.69 5.05
#